data_AF-A0A840KE58-F1
#
_entry.id   AF-A0A840KE58-F1
#
_cell.length_a   1.000
_cell.length_b   1.000
_cell.length_c   1.000
_cell.angle_alpha   90.00
_cell.angle_beta   90.00
_cell.angle_gamma   90.00
#
_symmetry.space_group_name_H-M   'P 1'
#
loop_
_entity.id
_entity.type
_entity.pdbx_description
1 polymer ?
#
loop_
_entity_poly.entity_id
_entity_poly.type
_entity_poly.pdbx_seq_one_letter_code
_entity_poly.pdbx_strand_id
1 'polypeptide(L)'
;MKKLLIIFALAFSHFFNIYGQNDKLDQLFEKYQEVEGVTSIKIAKPMFGMLSSLDIDDSQLDQIKPLLSKITGLKVLIAEKRPADAKTAKEQKLTQINKDISSYLSSLKYSEIMTVNNSGAKIKFLSAEAKDGMLDDLLLIIDSGGRENILVKLDGKLSLDDVNKIINANETKSNLTTTTKSSFTSENTSSYLNGESRNVNEFSEIQVSTGVNVVFKQESPASVKVFADADKLQYVVTKVENGTLRIYVDSKGVKNLKFKNLSVNVSSPKMERLHMSSGASFTVINSIKEDNLMIDASSGSDIKGKFDISNSLKVAMNSGASIKADIDSRELVFKGTSGSSTKFEGHTNEGMFDVSSGAVCNAENLKTNTSDVVSTSGSDVSLNVKTKLRATASSGGSIKYKGNPEIDSNISKVSGGSLKPIN
;
A
#
# COMPACT_ATOMS: atom_id res chain seq x y z
N MET A 1 63.77 30.13 -12.34
CA MET A 1 62.93 29.84 -11.14
C MET A 1 61.51 30.41 -11.21
N LYS A 2 61.28 31.65 -11.70
CA LYS A 2 59.92 32.22 -11.80
C LYS A 2 58.94 31.45 -12.71
N LYS A 3 59.41 30.87 -13.83
CA LYS A 3 58.54 30.08 -14.75
C LYS A 3 58.16 28.70 -14.18
N LEU A 4 58.98 28.10 -13.32
CA LEU A 4 58.70 26.79 -12.69
C LEU A 4 57.66 26.91 -11.57
N LEU A 5 57.69 28.01 -10.81
CA LEU A 5 56.71 28.33 -9.77
C LEU A 5 55.31 28.62 -10.34
N ILE A 6 55.23 29.25 -11.52
CA ILE A 6 53.94 29.51 -12.19
C ILE A 6 53.31 28.20 -12.70
N ILE A 7 54.11 27.25 -13.20
CA ILE A 7 53.63 25.93 -13.63
C ILE A 7 53.17 25.11 -12.42
N PHE A 8 53.87 25.15 -11.29
CA PHE A 8 53.45 24.50 -10.06
C PHE A 8 52.18 25.12 -9.46
N ALA A 9 52.04 26.45 -9.50
CA ALA A 9 50.83 27.15 -9.03
C ALA A 9 49.62 26.85 -9.93
N LEU A 10 49.79 26.79 -11.25
CA LEU A 10 48.74 26.39 -12.19
C LEU A 10 48.35 24.92 -12.02
N ALA A 11 49.31 24.00 -11.84
CA ALA A 11 49.04 22.60 -11.55
C ALA A 11 48.29 22.42 -10.22
N PHE A 12 48.71 23.09 -9.14
CA PHE A 12 48.03 23.01 -7.84
C PHE A 12 46.67 23.69 -7.84
N SER A 13 46.46 24.78 -8.58
CA SER A 13 45.14 25.42 -8.70
C SER A 13 44.08 24.52 -9.37
N HIS A 14 44.49 23.61 -10.25
CA HIS A 14 43.58 22.59 -10.79
C HIS A 14 43.26 21.49 -9.77
N PHE A 15 44.24 21.07 -8.94
CA PHE A 15 43.98 20.11 -7.87
C PHE A 15 43.04 20.66 -6.78
N PHE A 16 43.12 21.94 -6.40
CA PHE A 16 42.22 22.52 -5.39
C PHE A 16 40.76 22.67 -5.85
N ASN A 17 40.51 22.80 -7.16
CA ASN A 17 39.15 22.92 -7.68
C ASN A 17 38.39 21.58 -7.79
N ILE A 18 39.12 20.45 -7.76
CA ILE A 18 38.54 19.10 -7.86
C ILE A 18 38.23 18.56 -6.45
N TYR A 19 39.16 18.69 -5.49
CA TYR A 19 38.92 18.26 -4.11
C TYR A 19 37.92 19.13 -3.35
N GLY A 20 37.77 20.42 -3.69
CA GLY A 20 36.83 21.33 -3.03
C GLY A 20 35.35 21.14 -3.39
N GLN A 21 35.00 20.26 -4.33
CA GLN A 21 33.61 20.00 -4.73
C GLN A 21 32.94 18.93 -3.87
N ASN A 22 33.66 17.85 -3.54
CA ASN A 22 33.18 16.82 -2.62
C ASN A 22 32.91 17.41 -1.23
N ASP A 23 33.77 18.31 -0.74
CA ASP A 23 33.56 19.02 0.52
C ASP A 23 32.29 19.91 0.50
N LYS A 24 31.96 20.53 -0.64
CA LYS A 24 30.77 21.39 -0.75
C LYS A 24 29.46 20.59 -0.78
N LEU A 25 29.45 19.46 -1.47
CA LEU A 25 28.30 18.56 -1.46
C LEU A 25 28.12 17.93 -0.07
N ASP A 26 29.21 17.56 0.58
CA ASP A 26 29.17 17.03 1.95
C ASP A 26 28.68 18.07 2.96
N GLN A 27 29.11 19.33 2.83
CA GLN A 27 28.56 20.46 3.59
C GLN A 27 27.06 20.65 3.38
N LEU A 28 26.53 20.36 2.18
CA LEU A 28 25.09 20.42 1.91
C LEU A 28 24.33 19.38 2.75
N PHE A 29 24.82 18.14 2.78
CA PHE A 29 24.25 17.08 3.61
C PHE A 29 24.34 17.46 5.09
N GLU A 30 25.49 17.95 5.55
CA GLU A 30 25.68 18.34 6.95
C GLU A 30 24.81 19.51 7.38
N LYS A 31 24.63 20.52 6.51
CA LYS A 31 23.79 21.69 6.78
C LYS A 31 22.32 21.33 6.99
N TYR A 32 21.82 20.33 6.26
CA TYR A 32 20.39 19.99 6.24
C TYR A 32 20.03 18.74 7.04
N GLN A 33 21.00 18.01 7.59
CA GLN A 33 20.75 16.77 8.34
C GLN A 33 19.86 16.97 9.59
N GLU A 34 19.87 18.16 10.20
CA GLU A 34 19.12 18.48 11.42
C GLU A 34 17.89 19.36 11.15
N VAL A 35 17.52 19.59 9.88
CA VAL A 35 16.41 20.47 9.55
C VAL A 35 15.08 19.71 9.62
N GLU A 36 14.12 20.26 10.37
CA GLU A 36 12.77 19.71 10.49
C GLU A 36 12.08 19.62 9.10
N GLY A 37 11.57 18.44 8.75
CA GLY A 37 11.00 18.15 7.42
C GLY A 37 12.01 17.64 6.37
N VAL A 38 13.26 17.41 6.80
CA VAL A 38 14.30 16.73 6.00
C VAL A 38 14.64 15.40 6.67
N THR A 39 14.64 14.32 5.89
CA THR A 39 15.16 13.02 6.34
C THR A 39 16.59 12.86 5.81
N SER A 40 17.55 12.59 6.70
CA SER A 40 18.94 12.34 6.32
C SER A 40 19.42 10.96 6.78
N ILE A 41 20.05 10.21 5.88
CA ILE A 41 20.64 8.89 6.16
C ILE A 41 22.11 8.93 5.77
N LYS A 42 23.01 8.48 6.64
CA LYS A 42 24.45 8.38 6.37
C LYS A 42 24.95 6.99 6.74
N ILE A 43 25.47 6.27 5.75
CA ILE A 43 26.11 4.97 5.89
C ILE A 43 27.58 5.11 5.53
N ALA A 44 28.46 4.65 6.42
CA ALA A 44 29.91 4.73 6.24
C ALA A 44 30.53 3.39 5.81
N LYS A 45 31.76 3.45 5.29
CA LYS A 45 32.55 2.30 4.79
C LYS A 45 32.53 1.05 5.68
N PRO A 46 32.67 1.13 7.02
CA PRO A 46 32.67 -0.08 7.85
C PRO A 46 31.38 -0.89 7.74
N MET A 47 30.24 -0.22 7.51
CA MET A 47 28.95 -0.90 7.33
C MET A 47 28.90 -1.62 5.98
N PHE A 48 29.43 -1.02 4.91
CA PHE A 48 29.54 -1.70 3.60
C PHE A 48 30.47 -2.90 3.63
N GLY A 49 31.61 -2.78 4.33
CA GLY A 49 32.53 -3.90 4.54
C GLY A 49 31.91 -5.03 5.36
N MET A 50 31.06 -4.70 6.34
CA MET A 50 30.28 -5.70 7.07
C MET A 50 29.27 -6.38 6.14
N LEU A 51 28.49 -5.60 5.37
CA LEU A 51 27.49 -6.12 4.42
C LEU A 51 28.13 -6.99 3.33
N SER A 52 29.32 -6.66 2.83
CA SER A 52 30.03 -7.49 1.85
C SER A 52 30.55 -8.81 2.43
N SER A 53 30.73 -8.86 3.75
CA SER A 53 31.24 -10.02 4.48
C SER A 53 30.14 -10.93 5.03
N LEU A 54 28.87 -10.52 4.92
CA LEU A 54 27.74 -11.36 5.27
C LEU A 54 27.54 -12.41 4.17
N ASP A 55 27.65 -13.68 4.54
CA ASP A 55 27.28 -14.80 3.68
C ASP A 55 25.76 -14.98 3.80
N ILE A 56 25.06 -14.36 2.86
CA ILE A 56 23.62 -14.46 2.72
C ILE A 56 23.37 -15.18 1.39
N ASP A 57 22.69 -16.32 1.48
CA ASP A 57 22.38 -17.22 0.37
C ASP A 57 21.23 -16.64 -0.49
N ASP A 58 21.49 -15.50 -1.15
CA ASP A 58 20.51 -14.75 -1.93
C ASP A 58 21.10 -14.38 -3.31
N SER A 59 20.48 -14.93 -4.37
CA SER A 59 20.90 -14.76 -5.76
C SER A 59 20.81 -13.31 -6.26
N GLN A 60 20.08 -12.43 -5.54
CA GLN A 60 20.04 -11.00 -5.81
C GLN A 60 21.20 -10.27 -5.10
N LEU A 61 21.57 -10.71 -3.89
CA LEU A 61 22.68 -10.11 -3.16
C LEU A 61 24.01 -10.39 -3.86
N ASP A 62 24.17 -11.56 -4.47
CA ASP A 62 25.36 -11.89 -5.28
C ASP A 62 25.59 -10.94 -6.45
N GLN A 63 24.52 -10.34 -7.00
CA GLN A 63 24.62 -9.37 -8.10
C GLN A 63 25.10 -8.00 -7.61
N ILE A 64 24.79 -7.64 -6.36
CA ILE A 64 25.15 -6.35 -5.76
C ILE A 64 26.37 -6.44 -4.82
N LYS A 65 26.78 -7.63 -4.38
CA LYS A 65 27.99 -7.88 -3.55
C LYS A 65 29.27 -7.33 -4.20
N PRO A 66 29.48 -7.44 -5.53
CA PRO A 66 30.59 -6.77 -6.23
C PRO A 66 30.51 -5.24 -6.21
N LEU A 67 29.32 -4.67 -6.00
CA LEU A 67 29.11 -3.22 -5.88
C LEU A 67 29.33 -2.76 -4.43
N LEU A 68 28.91 -3.54 -3.44
CA LEU A 68 29.06 -3.23 -2.01
C LEU A 68 30.52 -3.05 -1.60
N SER A 69 31.45 -3.80 -2.21
CA SER A 69 32.89 -3.65 -1.95
C SER A 69 33.49 -2.38 -2.56
N LYS A 70 32.83 -1.79 -3.56
CA LYS A 70 33.25 -0.57 -4.26
C LYS A 70 32.66 0.71 -3.65
N ILE A 71 31.57 0.57 -2.89
CA ILE A 71 30.92 1.67 -2.18
C ILE A 71 31.60 1.86 -0.83
N THR A 72 32.01 3.09 -0.57
CA THR A 72 32.66 3.53 0.66
C THR A 72 31.76 4.41 1.52
N GLY A 73 30.64 4.89 0.98
CA GLY A 73 29.67 5.69 1.70
C GLY A 73 28.35 5.83 0.95
N LEU A 74 27.26 6.02 1.69
CA LEU A 74 25.96 6.41 1.15
C LEU A 74 25.42 7.55 1.99
N LYS A 75 25.00 8.63 1.34
CA LYS A 75 24.29 9.74 1.97
C LYS A 75 22.97 9.93 1.24
N VAL A 76 21.86 9.95 1.97
CA VAL A 76 20.53 10.22 1.44
C VAL A 76 19.97 11.45 2.12
N LEU A 77 19.36 12.34 1.34
CA LEU A 77 18.63 13.50 1.80
C LEU A 77 17.27 13.52 1.10
N ILE A 78 16.19 13.49 1.87
CA ILE A 78 14.81 13.57 1.38
C ILE A 78 14.20 14.85 1.92
N ALA A 79 13.77 15.73 1.02
CA ALA A 79 13.10 16.98 1.36
C ALA A 79 11.67 17.01 0.81
N GLU A 80 10.69 17.25 1.68
CA GLU A 80 9.29 17.38 1.28
C GLU A 80 9.06 18.63 0.40
N LYS A 81 8.19 18.50 -0.61
CA LYS A 81 7.80 19.58 -1.53
C LYS A 81 6.32 19.88 -1.31
N ARG A 82 6.00 21.09 -0.82
CA ARG A 82 4.62 21.58 -0.65
C ARG A 82 4.26 22.65 -1.69
N PRO A 83 2.95 22.83 -2.01
CA PRO A 83 2.49 23.75 -3.04
C PRO A 83 2.92 25.21 -2.77
N ALA A 84 3.00 26.00 -3.83
CA ALA A 84 3.64 27.33 -3.89
C ALA A 84 2.95 28.46 -3.08
N ASP A 85 1.90 28.13 -2.34
CA ASP A 85 0.88 29.08 -1.85
C ASP A 85 0.97 29.30 -0.32
N ALA A 86 2.09 28.94 0.29
CA ALA A 86 2.22 28.73 1.72
C ALA A 86 2.70 30.00 2.48
N LYS A 87 1.99 30.43 3.54
CA LYS A 87 2.13 31.74 4.21
C LYS A 87 2.94 31.73 5.51
N THR A 88 3.57 30.62 5.89
CA THR A 88 4.18 30.46 7.23
C THR A 88 5.72 30.46 7.18
N ALA A 89 6.39 31.01 8.20
CA ALA A 89 7.87 31.10 8.28
C ALA A 89 8.59 29.73 8.24
N LYS A 90 7.90 28.66 8.65
CA LYS A 90 8.37 27.26 8.55
C LYS A 90 8.40 26.75 7.11
N GLU A 91 7.49 27.26 6.27
CA GLU A 91 7.30 26.82 4.88
C GLU A 91 8.30 27.52 3.93
N GLN A 92 8.68 28.76 4.23
CA GLN A 92 9.75 29.48 3.52
C GLN A 92 11.10 28.75 3.59
N LYS A 93 11.41 28.08 4.72
CA LYS A 93 12.67 27.33 4.88
C LYS A 93 12.74 26.11 3.95
N LEU A 94 11.63 25.39 3.72
CA LEU A 94 11.60 24.19 2.86
C LEU A 94 11.67 24.55 1.37
N THR A 95 11.00 25.63 0.94
CA THR A 95 11.16 26.16 -0.43
C THR A 95 12.59 26.64 -0.66
N GLN A 96 13.23 27.23 0.36
CA GLN A 96 14.64 27.63 0.30
C GLN A 96 15.58 26.42 0.19
N ILE A 97 15.32 25.31 0.90
CA ILE A 97 16.13 24.07 0.80
C ILE A 97 16.11 23.52 -0.63
N ASN A 98 14.94 23.43 -1.25
CA ASN A 98 14.82 22.92 -2.61
C ASN A 98 15.52 23.82 -3.65
N LYS A 99 15.44 25.14 -3.44
CA LYS A 99 16.15 26.13 -4.27
C LYS A 99 17.66 26.06 -4.04
N ASP A 100 18.10 25.93 -2.80
CA ASP A 100 19.50 25.80 -2.42
C ASP A 100 20.08 24.52 -3.01
N ILE A 101 19.45 23.36 -2.82
CA ILE A 101 19.90 22.09 -3.43
C ILE A 101 20.05 22.26 -4.94
N SER A 102 19.05 22.79 -5.63
CA SER A 102 19.11 23.01 -7.08
C SER A 102 20.25 23.97 -7.49
N SER A 103 20.47 25.05 -6.73
CA SER A 103 21.53 26.03 -6.98
C SER A 103 22.92 25.48 -6.68
N TYR A 104 23.08 24.73 -5.58
CA TYR A 104 24.32 24.09 -5.19
C TYR A 104 24.71 23.06 -6.25
N LEU A 105 23.79 22.19 -6.68
CA LEU A 105 24.02 21.20 -7.73
C LEU A 105 24.43 21.84 -9.06
N SER A 106 23.79 22.95 -9.44
CA SER A 106 24.15 23.70 -10.65
C SER A 106 25.55 24.34 -10.58
N SER A 107 26.08 24.55 -9.37
CA SER A 107 27.43 25.10 -9.14
C SER A 107 28.53 24.03 -9.10
N LEU A 108 28.16 22.76 -8.93
CA LEU A 108 29.09 21.65 -8.95
C LEU A 108 29.35 21.23 -10.40
N LYS A 109 30.58 20.83 -10.73
CA LYS A 109 30.97 20.40 -12.09
C LYS A 109 30.63 18.93 -12.33
N TYR A 110 29.41 18.52 -12.01
CA TYR A 110 28.98 17.15 -12.27
C TYR A 110 28.49 17.02 -13.71
N SER A 111 28.94 15.97 -14.38
CA SER A 111 28.43 15.59 -15.70
C SER A 111 27.20 14.72 -15.54
N GLU A 112 26.11 15.07 -16.21
CA GLU A 112 24.92 14.21 -16.30
C GLU A 112 25.27 13.02 -17.18
N ILE A 113 25.30 11.83 -16.60
CA ILE A 113 25.61 10.58 -17.30
C ILE A 113 24.34 10.09 -17.99
N MET A 114 23.21 10.15 -17.27
CA MET A 114 21.94 9.69 -17.78
C MET A 114 20.76 10.26 -16.99
N THR A 115 19.63 10.35 -17.67
CA THR A 115 18.33 10.66 -17.08
C THR A 115 17.35 9.53 -17.41
N VAL A 116 16.64 9.04 -16.40
CA VAL A 116 15.56 8.06 -16.52
C VAL A 116 14.25 8.73 -16.11
N ASN A 117 13.23 8.63 -16.96
CA ASN A 117 11.88 9.07 -16.64
C ASN A 117 11.02 7.84 -16.40
N ASN A 118 10.42 7.71 -15.21
CA ASN A 118 9.55 6.59 -14.88
C ASN A 118 8.35 7.08 -14.06
N SER A 119 7.12 6.82 -14.53
CA SER A 119 5.89 7.01 -13.76
C SER A 119 5.73 8.40 -13.12
N GLY A 120 6.13 9.46 -13.85
CA GLY A 120 6.06 10.85 -13.39
C GLY A 120 7.21 11.30 -12.48
N ALA A 121 8.16 10.41 -12.14
CA ALA A 121 9.40 10.75 -11.48
C ALA A 121 10.54 10.89 -12.50
N LYS A 122 11.37 11.91 -12.32
CA LYS A 122 12.58 12.16 -13.12
C LYS A 122 13.81 11.85 -12.28
N ILE A 123 14.58 10.87 -12.71
CA ILE A 123 15.79 10.38 -12.04
C ILE A 123 17.01 10.82 -12.87
N LYS A 124 17.96 11.51 -12.26
CA LYS A 124 19.21 11.95 -12.89
C LYS A 124 20.41 11.32 -12.21
N PHE A 125 21.31 10.75 -13.00
CA PHE A 125 22.58 10.19 -12.55
C PHE A 125 23.71 11.13 -12.99
N LEU A 126 24.53 11.52 -12.03
CA LEU A 126 25.55 12.56 -12.16
C LEU A 126 26.86 12.03 -11.56
N SER A 127 28.01 12.39 -12.15
CA SER A 127 29.34 12.12 -11.58
C SER A 127 30.24 13.34 -11.69
N ALA A 128 31.14 13.52 -10.71
CA ALA A 128 32.08 14.63 -10.68
C ALA A 128 33.12 14.52 -11.82
N GLU A 129 33.58 13.30 -12.13
CA GLU A 129 34.49 13.01 -13.24
C GLU A 129 34.22 11.60 -13.81
N ALA A 130 34.39 11.44 -15.12
CA ALA A 130 34.44 10.14 -15.78
C ALA A 130 35.80 10.01 -16.47
N LYS A 131 36.72 9.26 -15.87
CA LYS A 131 38.06 9.05 -16.42
C LYS A 131 38.23 7.56 -16.71
N ASP A 132 38.56 7.22 -17.94
CA ASP A 132 38.76 5.84 -18.41
C ASP A 132 37.57 4.89 -18.10
N GLY A 133 36.33 5.40 -18.17
CA GLY A 133 35.12 4.61 -17.91
C GLY A 133 34.81 4.34 -16.43
N MET A 134 35.59 4.92 -15.52
CA MET A 134 35.36 4.91 -14.08
C MET A 134 34.80 6.25 -13.61
N LEU A 135 33.83 6.18 -12.70
CA LEU A 135 33.14 7.28 -12.07
C LEU A 135 33.60 7.39 -10.62
N ASP A 136 34.12 8.55 -10.26
CA ASP A 136 34.40 8.90 -8.87
C ASP A 136 33.15 9.58 -8.29
N ASP A 137 32.51 8.88 -7.35
CA ASP A 137 31.26 9.21 -6.67
C ASP A 137 30.04 9.35 -7.60
N LEU A 138 28.96 8.66 -7.27
CA LEU A 138 27.70 8.71 -8.04
C LEU A 138 26.66 9.52 -7.27
N LEU A 139 26.14 10.54 -7.93
CA LEU A 139 25.07 11.39 -7.40
C LEU A 139 23.76 11.10 -8.14
N LEU A 140 22.71 10.80 -7.39
CA LEU A 140 21.37 10.52 -7.88
C LEU A 140 20.43 11.62 -7.40
N ILE A 141 19.66 12.19 -8.33
CA ILE A 141 18.59 13.14 -8.03
C ILE A 141 17.28 12.54 -8.50
N ILE A 142 16.28 12.48 -7.62
CA ILE A 142 14.94 12.02 -7.95
C ILE A 142 13.97 13.16 -7.67
N ASP A 143 13.34 13.71 -8.72
CA ASP A 143 12.19 14.60 -8.60
C ASP A 143 10.92 13.77 -8.78
N SER A 144 10.20 13.53 -7.69
CA SER A 144 8.99 12.70 -7.67
C SER A 144 7.73 13.45 -8.11
N GLY A 145 7.86 14.39 -9.05
CA GLY A 145 6.73 15.08 -9.68
C GLY A 145 5.98 16.01 -8.73
N GLY A 146 6.68 16.63 -7.78
CA GLY A 146 6.10 17.67 -6.91
C GLY A 146 5.83 17.26 -5.45
N ARG A 147 6.06 16.00 -5.06
CA ARG A 147 5.85 15.53 -3.68
C ARG A 147 7.08 15.66 -2.79
N GLU A 148 8.22 15.19 -3.27
CA GLU A 148 9.49 15.17 -2.54
C GLU A 148 10.65 15.28 -3.54
N ASN A 149 11.76 15.84 -3.09
CA ASN A 149 13.03 15.79 -3.79
C ASN A 149 13.97 14.88 -3.01
N ILE A 150 14.52 13.87 -3.67
CA ILE A 150 15.48 12.93 -3.07
C ILE A 150 16.84 13.17 -3.71
N LEU A 151 17.86 13.32 -2.86
CA LEU A 151 19.26 13.41 -3.24
C LEU A 151 20.01 12.25 -2.59
N VAL A 152 20.68 11.43 -3.41
CA VAL A 152 21.49 10.31 -2.95
C VAL A 152 22.92 10.46 -3.47
N LYS A 153 23.90 10.44 -2.57
CA LYS A 153 25.32 10.37 -2.90
C LYS A 153 25.86 8.99 -2.53
N LEU A 154 26.49 8.33 -3.49
CA LEU A 154 27.22 7.08 -3.31
C LEU A 154 28.71 7.41 -3.45
N ASP A 155 29.42 7.37 -2.32
CA ASP A 155 30.87 7.59 -2.30
C ASP A 155 31.57 6.30 -2.73
N GLY A 156 32.39 6.33 -3.78
CA GLY A 156 33.05 5.12 -4.27
C GLY A 156 33.53 5.22 -5.73
N LYS A 157 34.19 4.16 -6.19
CA LYS A 157 34.66 4.04 -7.58
C LYS A 157 33.80 3.04 -8.33
N LEU A 158 32.97 3.55 -9.23
CA LEU A 158 31.98 2.74 -9.96
C LEU A 158 32.26 2.80 -11.45
N SER A 159 32.23 1.66 -12.14
CA SER A 159 32.26 1.66 -13.60
C SER A 159 30.88 1.98 -14.18
N LEU A 160 30.81 2.30 -15.48
CA LEU A 160 29.53 2.41 -16.18
C LEU A 160 28.72 1.10 -16.14
N ASP A 161 29.38 -0.05 -16.15
CA ASP A 161 28.72 -1.36 -15.99
C ASP A 161 28.11 -1.52 -14.59
N ASP A 162 28.79 -1.02 -13.56
CA ASP A 162 28.27 -1.01 -12.19
C ASP A 162 26.99 -0.16 -12.09
N VAL A 163 26.97 0.99 -12.77
CA VAL A 163 25.78 1.86 -12.87
C VAL A 163 24.64 1.14 -13.60
N ASN A 164 24.93 0.50 -14.73
CA ASN A 164 23.95 -0.31 -15.46
C ASN A 164 23.34 -1.42 -14.60
N LYS A 165 24.14 -2.07 -13.74
CA LYS A 165 23.63 -3.07 -12.79
C LYS A 165 22.70 -2.46 -11.74
N ILE A 166 23.01 -1.27 -11.22
CA ILE A 166 22.13 -0.55 -10.28
C ILE A 166 20.78 -0.26 -10.91
N ILE A 167 20.76 0.10 -12.20
CA ILE A 167 19.53 0.42 -12.93
C ILE A 167 18.72 -0.84 -13.26
N ASN A 168 19.41 -1.87 -13.73
CA ASN A 168 18.79 -3.12 -14.20
C ASN A 168 18.48 -4.11 -13.07
N ALA A 169 18.88 -3.83 -11.82
CA ALA A 169 18.50 -4.63 -10.66
C ALA A 169 16.98 -4.76 -10.47
N ASN A 170 16.18 -3.93 -11.16
CA ASN A 170 14.71 -4.00 -11.20
C ASN A 170 14.10 -4.59 -12.49
N GLU A 171 14.89 -4.94 -13.52
CA GLU A 171 14.36 -5.30 -14.86
C GLU A 171 14.48 -6.80 -15.23
N THR A 172 15.08 -7.66 -14.41
CA THR A 172 15.17 -9.09 -14.74
C THR A 172 13.99 -9.90 -14.19
N LYS A 173 13.10 -10.28 -15.12
CA LYS A 173 12.10 -11.35 -14.95
C LYS A 173 12.72 -12.62 -14.35
N SER A 174 11.91 -13.27 -13.50
CA SER A 174 11.86 -14.72 -13.25
C SER A 174 12.77 -15.30 -12.14
N ASN A 175 12.06 -15.77 -11.10
CA ASN A 175 12.36 -16.91 -10.21
C ASN A 175 13.61 -16.84 -9.32
N LEU A 176 13.41 -16.61 -8.02
CA LEU A 176 13.69 -17.56 -6.93
C LEU A 176 13.47 -16.89 -5.57
N THR A 177 12.98 -17.69 -4.64
CA THR A 177 12.57 -17.36 -3.28
C THR A 177 13.80 -17.19 -2.38
N THR A 178 14.08 -15.99 -1.85
CA THR A 178 14.85 -15.90 -0.59
C THR A 178 14.39 -14.74 0.28
N THR A 179 13.99 -15.10 1.50
CA THR A 179 13.79 -14.23 2.65
C THR A 179 15.11 -13.75 3.23
N THR A 180 15.31 -12.45 3.44
CA THR A 180 16.21 -11.97 4.48
C THR A 180 15.59 -10.84 5.31
N LYS A 181 15.47 -11.12 6.61
CA LYS A 181 15.23 -10.14 7.67
C LYS A 181 16.47 -9.25 7.80
N SER A 182 16.31 -7.94 7.76
CA SER A 182 17.34 -7.01 8.25
C SER A 182 16.85 -6.34 9.54
N SER A 183 17.38 -6.85 10.66
CA SER A 183 17.36 -6.15 11.94
C SER A 183 18.51 -5.14 11.97
N PHE A 184 18.18 -3.85 11.88
CA PHE A 184 19.01 -2.79 12.44
C PHE A 184 18.12 -1.95 13.36
N THR A 185 18.22 -2.24 14.65
CA THR A 185 17.67 -1.43 15.73
C THR A 185 18.55 -0.20 15.91
N SER A 186 18.08 0.97 15.48
CA SER A 186 18.47 2.24 16.08
C SER A 186 17.39 2.63 17.09
N GLU A 187 17.78 2.76 18.35
CA GLU A 187 16.89 3.16 19.43
C GLU A 187 16.29 4.56 19.16
N ASN A 188 14.97 4.65 19.36
CA ASN A 188 14.18 5.87 19.47
C ASN A 188 14.29 6.91 18.32
N THR A 189 13.48 6.72 17.27
CA THR A 189 12.73 7.84 16.65
C THR A 189 11.56 7.32 15.79
N SER A 190 10.35 7.68 16.20
CA SER A 190 9.10 7.77 15.41
C SER A 190 8.59 6.56 14.57
N SER A 191 8.41 5.39 15.17
CA SER A 191 7.70 4.26 14.54
C SER A 191 6.18 4.44 14.38
N TYR A 192 5.62 5.59 14.77
CA TYR A 192 4.17 5.85 14.69
C TYR A 192 3.69 6.32 13.31
N LEU A 193 4.58 6.53 12.32
CA LEU A 193 4.20 7.15 11.04
C LEU A 193 4.71 6.45 9.76
N ASN A 194 5.65 5.50 9.85
CA ASN A 194 6.25 4.88 8.67
C ASN A 194 5.82 3.41 8.50
N GLY A 195 4.77 3.18 7.70
CA GLY A 195 4.38 1.83 7.28
C GLY A 195 5.42 1.21 6.31
N GLU A 196 5.54 -0.11 6.36
CA GLU A 196 6.43 -0.92 5.52
C GLU A 196 5.75 -1.26 4.19
N SER A 197 6.31 -0.82 3.08
CA SER A 197 5.86 -1.22 1.74
C SER A 197 6.22 -2.68 1.47
N ARG A 198 5.26 -3.44 0.94
CA ARG A 198 5.41 -4.86 0.60
C ARG A 198 5.33 -5.00 -0.90
N ASN A 199 6.36 -5.61 -1.50
CA ASN A 199 6.31 -5.97 -2.91
C ASN A 199 5.46 -7.23 -3.06
N VAL A 200 4.40 -7.14 -3.86
CA VAL A 200 3.48 -8.24 -4.11
C VAL A 200 3.22 -8.33 -5.61
N ASN A 201 3.01 -9.55 -6.10
CA ASN A 201 2.57 -9.78 -7.47
C ASN A 201 1.17 -9.19 -7.69
N GLU A 202 0.72 -9.13 -8.95
CA GLU A 202 -0.67 -8.78 -9.24
C GLU A 202 -1.65 -9.78 -8.61
N PHE A 203 -2.81 -9.27 -8.19
CA PHE A 203 -3.88 -10.06 -7.59
C PHE A 203 -5.23 -9.47 -7.98
N SER A 204 -6.23 -10.34 -8.13
CA SER A 204 -7.64 -9.96 -8.29
C SER A 204 -8.48 -10.43 -7.12
N GLU A 205 -7.96 -11.29 -6.25
CA GLU A 205 -8.65 -11.73 -5.04
C GLU A 205 -7.91 -11.27 -3.78
N ILE A 206 -8.66 -11.00 -2.71
CA ILE A 206 -8.09 -10.59 -1.43
C ILE A 206 -8.66 -11.49 -0.33
N GLN A 207 -7.78 -12.09 0.45
CA GLN A 207 -8.13 -12.85 1.65
C GLN A 207 -7.50 -12.18 2.86
N VAL A 208 -8.32 -11.81 3.84
CA VAL A 208 -7.83 -11.23 5.09
C VAL A 208 -8.37 -12.01 6.28
N SER A 209 -7.51 -12.25 7.26
CA SER A 209 -7.90 -12.93 8.49
C SER A 209 -7.09 -12.47 9.70
N THR A 210 -7.47 -12.97 10.87
CA THR A 210 -6.70 -12.86 12.12
C THR A 210 -6.58 -11.43 12.63
N GLY A 211 -7.72 -10.72 12.69
CA GLY A 211 -7.80 -9.39 13.32
C GLY A 211 -7.10 -8.27 12.56
N VAL A 212 -6.70 -8.47 11.30
CA VAL A 212 -6.06 -7.42 10.50
C VAL A 212 -7.12 -6.42 10.03
N ASN A 213 -6.84 -5.13 10.18
CA ASN A 213 -7.60 -4.06 9.56
C ASN A 213 -7.02 -3.73 8.18
N VAL A 214 -7.82 -3.82 7.13
CA VAL A 214 -7.44 -3.49 5.75
C VAL A 214 -8.19 -2.25 5.28
N VAL A 215 -7.44 -1.30 4.72
CA VAL A 215 -7.98 -0.13 4.05
C VAL A 215 -7.70 -0.29 2.56
N PHE A 216 -8.75 -0.53 1.78
CA PHE A 216 -8.66 -0.78 0.36
C PHE A 216 -9.06 0.43 -0.47
N LYS A 217 -8.31 0.68 -1.53
CA LYS A 217 -8.61 1.69 -2.55
C LYS A 217 -8.43 1.08 -3.93
N GLN A 218 -9.49 1.08 -4.73
CA GLN A 218 -9.38 0.61 -6.11
C GLN A 218 -8.61 1.66 -6.94
N GLU A 219 -7.35 1.38 -7.26
CA GLU A 219 -6.48 2.24 -8.05
C GLU A 219 -5.27 1.49 -8.60
N SER A 220 -4.65 2.05 -9.63
CA SER A 220 -3.39 1.57 -10.20
C SER A 220 -2.23 2.44 -9.73
N PRO A 221 -1.04 1.87 -9.39
CA PRO A 221 -0.71 0.45 -9.45
C PRO A 221 -1.17 -0.34 -8.21
N ALA A 222 -1.11 -1.67 -8.31
CA ALA A 222 -1.26 -2.54 -7.15
C ALA A 222 -0.17 -2.24 -6.12
N SER A 223 -0.55 -2.07 -4.85
CA SER A 223 0.38 -1.71 -3.77
C SER A 223 -0.12 -2.22 -2.43
N VAL A 224 0.81 -2.62 -1.57
CA VAL A 224 0.51 -3.05 -0.20
C VAL A 224 1.46 -2.33 0.75
N LYS A 225 0.91 -1.68 1.78
CA LYS A 225 1.68 -1.00 2.82
C LYS A 225 1.16 -1.36 4.20
N VAL A 226 2.02 -1.94 5.04
CA VAL A 226 1.69 -2.45 6.37
C VAL A 226 2.08 -1.43 7.44
N PHE A 227 1.14 -1.06 8.29
CA PHE A 227 1.34 -0.24 9.47
C PHE A 227 1.12 -1.09 10.71
N ALA A 228 2.20 -1.43 11.41
CA ALA A 228 2.13 -2.18 12.65
C ALA A 228 3.23 -1.74 13.61
N ASP A 229 3.18 -2.22 14.86
CA ASP A 229 4.28 -2.04 15.80
C ASP A 229 5.59 -2.56 15.18
N ALA A 230 6.67 -1.76 15.25
CA ALA A 230 7.92 -2.05 14.53
C ALA A 230 8.52 -3.43 14.84
N ASP A 231 8.41 -3.88 16.10
CA ASP A 231 8.86 -5.19 16.57
C ASP A 231 7.99 -6.36 16.07
N LYS A 232 6.77 -6.07 15.60
CA LYS A 232 5.75 -7.06 15.23
C LYS A 232 5.42 -7.09 13.74
N LEU A 233 6.00 -6.20 12.93
CA LEU A 233 5.85 -6.21 11.47
C LEU A 233 6.14 -7.59 10.85
N GLN A 234 7.13 -8.32 11.39
CA GLN A 234 7.50 -9.67 10.94
C GLN A 234 6.43 -10.77 11.10
N TYR A 235 5.39 -10.51 11.89
CA TYR A 235 4.28 -11.43 12.10
C TYR A 235 3.11 -11.14 11.15
N VAL A 236 3.11 -10.00 10.47
CA VAL A 236 2.09 -9.67 9.46
C VAL A 236 2.55 -10.27 8.13
N VAL A 237 1.80 -11.25 7.64
CA VAL A 237 2.05 -11.91 6.37
C VAL A 237 1.22 -11.24 5.28
N THR A 238 1.89 -10.82 4.22
CA THR A 238 1.29 -10.31 2.97
C THR A 238 1.91 -11.07 1.81
N LYS A 239 1.19 -12.04 1.24
CA LYS A 239 1.70 -12.86 0.12
C LYS A 239 0.63 -13.09 -0.92
N VAL A 240 1.01 -13.16 -2.19
CA VAL A 240 0.11 -13.51 -3.28
C VAL A 240 0.31 -14.97 -3.64
N GLU A 241 -0.76 -15.76 -3.58
CA GLU A 241 -0.78 -17.16 -3.98
C GLU A 241 -1.97 -17.39 -4.90
N ASN A 242 -1.73 -17.90 -6.11
CA ASN A 242 -2.76 -18.18 -7.12
C ASN A 242 -3.65 -16.96 -7.47
N GLY A 243 -3.08 -15.75 -7.49
CA GLY A 243 -3.84 -14.51 -7.76
C GLY A 243 -4.62 -13.97 -6.56
N THR A 244 -4.52 -14.61 -5.39
CA THR A 244 -5.12 -14.16 -4.13
C THR A 244 -4.06 -13.51 -3.23
N LEU A 245 -4.22 -12.24 -2.89
CA LEU A 245 -3.46 -11.58 -1.84
C LEU A 245 -3.96 -12.03 -0.46
N ARG A 246 -3.13 -12.79 0.25
CA ARG A 246 -3.39 -13.24 1.62
C ARG A 246 -2.75 -12.30 2.62
N ILE A 247 -3.55 -11.76 3.54
CA ILE A 247 -3.16 -10.84 4.60
C ILE A 247 -3.60 -11.40 5.94
N TYR A 248 -2.66 -11.79 6.79
CA TYR A 248 -2.98 -12.36 8.11
C TYR A 248 -1.83 -12.22 9.08
N VAL A 249 -2.10 -12.48 10.36
CA VAL A 249 -1.05 -12.56 11.39
C VAL A 249 -0.63 -14.02 11.56
N ASP A 250 0.66 -14.29 11.38
CA ASP A 250 1.29 -15.54 11.78
C ASP A 250 2.06 -15.34 13.09
N SER A 251 1.57 -15.94 14.17
CA SER A 251 2.19 -15.83 15.49
C SER A 251 3.57 -16.49 15.59
N LYS A 252 3.93 -17.40 14.67
CA LYS A 252 5.19 -18.16 14.70
C LYS A 252 5.47 -18.81 16.07
N GLY A 253 4.41 -19.24 16.76
CA GLY A 253 4.48 -19.88 18.08
C GLY A 253 4.53 -18.92 19.28
N VAL A 254 4.52 -17.60 19.06
CA VAL A 254 4.50 -16.60 20.14
C VAL A 254 3.11 -16.55 20.79
N LYS A 255 3.05 -16.84 22.09
CA LYS A 255 1.81 -16.73 22.88
C LYS A 255 1.47 -15.26 23.15
N ASN A 256 0.18 -14.95 23.17
CA ASN A 256 -0.36 -13.61 23.51
C ASN A 256 0.17 -12.47 22.63
N LEU A 257 0.43 -12.74 21.35
CA LEU A 257 0.81 -11.70 20.40
C LEU A 257 -0.35 -10.70 20.25
N LYS A 258 -0.14 -9.47 20.72
CA LYS A 258 -1.08 -8.36 20.62
C LYS A 258 -0.43 -7.20 19.89
N PHE A 259 -1.17 -6.62 18.96
CA PHE A 259 -0.77 -5.41 18.25
C PHE A 259 -1.43 -4.21 18.93
N LYS A 260 -0.68 -3.12 19.15
CA LYS A 260 -1.30 -1.84 19.52
C LYS A 260 -1.93 -1.20 18.30
N ASN A 261 -1.21 -1.26 17.17
CA ASN A 261 -1.70 -0.82 15.87
C ASN A 261 -1.45 -1.92 14.84
N LEU A 262 -2.44 -2.22 14.01
CA LEU A 262 -2.32 -3.13 12.87
C LEU A 262 -3.29 -2.68 11.78
N SER A 263 -2.75 -2.09 10.72
CA SER A 263 -3.50 -1.65 9.54
C SER A 263 -2.71 -1.95 8.28
N VAL A 264 -3.37 -2.42 7.23
CA VAL A 264 -2.73 -2.68 5.93
C VAL A 264 -3.48 -1.90 4.86
N ASN A 265 -2.79 -0.96 4.22
CA ASN A 265 -3.33 -0.25 3.08
C ASN A 265 -3.06 -1.05 1.82
N VAL A 266 -4.10 -1.28 1.03
CA VAL A 266 -4.03 -2.07 -0.21
C VAL A 266 -4.63 -1.27 -1.34
N SER A 267 -3.92 -1.19 -2.47
CA SER A 267 -4.47 -0.74 -3.74
C SER A 267 -4.38 -1.85 -4.78
N SER A 268 -5.37 -1.89 -5.67
CA SER A 268 -5.36 -2.73 -6.88
C SER A 268 -6.34 -2.15 -7.90
N PRO A 269 -6.05 -2.24 -9.22
CA PRO A 269 -7.02 -1.84 -10.24
C PRO A 269 -8.25 -2.76 -10.29
N LYS A 270 -8.14 -4.00 -9.78
CA LYS A 270 -9.22 -5.00 -9.82
C LYS A 270 -9.41 -5.70 -8.48
N MET A 271 -10.65 -6.10 -8.19
CA MET A 271 -11.02 -6.94 -7.06
C MET A 271 -12.26 -7.80 -7.41
N GLU A 272 -12.04 -9.03 -7.83
CA GLU A 272 -13.10 -9.97 -8.24
C GLU A 272 -13.67 -10.76 -7.04
N ARG A 273 -12.87 -10.97 -6.00
CA ARG A 273 -13.26 -11.70 -4.79
C ARG A 273 -12.64 -11.12 -3.51
N LEU A 274 -13.45 -11.04 -2.46
CA LEU A 274 -13.03 -10.70 -1.10
C LEU A 274 -13.41 -11.82 -0.13
N HIS A 275 -12.44 -12.37 0.58
CA HIS A 275 -12.64 -13.37 1.64
C HIS A 275 -12.19 -12.83 3.01
N MET A 276 -13.08 -12.88 3.99
CA MET A 276 -12.93 -12.23 5.29
C MET A 276 -13.21 -13.21 6.43
N SER A 277 -12.27 -13.37 7.36
CA SER A 277 -12.47 -14.24 8.51
C SER A 277 -11.75 -13.77 9.78
N SER A 278 -12.02 -14.46 10.90
CA SER A 278 -11.30 -14.34 12.17
C SER A 278 -11.13 -12.89 12.66
N GLY A 279 -12.23 -12.14 12.74
CA GLY A 279 -12.25 -10.78 13.28
C GLY A 279 -11.53 -9.73 12.42
N ALA A 280 -11.23 -10.02 11.15
CA ALA A 280 -10.63 -9.04 10.24
C ALA A 280 -11.62 -7.92 9.88
N SER A 281 -11.10 -6.72 9.62
CA SER A 281 -11.90 -5.58 9.16
C SER A 281 -11.44 -5.12 7.78
N PHE A 282 -12.37 -4.73 6.91
CA PHE A 282 -12.08 -4.25 5.57
C PHE A 282 -12.91 -3.02 5.25
N THR A 283 -12.22 -1.93 4.96
CA THR A 283 -12.81 -0.62 4.64
C THR A 283 -12.44 -0.21 3.22
N VAL A 284 -13.43 0.00 2.36
CA VAL A 284 -13.24 0.59 1.03
C VAL A 284 -13.29 2.11 1.15
N ILE A 285 -12.28 2.80 0.65
CA ILE A 285 -12.18 4.27 0.70
C ILE A 285 -12.97 4.96 -0.42
N ASN A 286 -12.88 4.42 -1.64
CA ASN A 286 -13.61 4.91 -2.80
C ASN A 286 -14.81 4.00 -3.12
N SER A 287 -15.09 3.77 -4.39
CA SER A 287 -16.09 2.79 -4.83
C SER A 287 -15.37 1.65 -5.55
N ILE A 288 -15.80 0.42 -5.30
CA ILE A 288 -15.39 -0.74 -6.09
C ILE A 288 -16.23 -0.81 -7.35
N LYS A 289 -15.58 -0.76 -8.50
CA LYS A 289 -16.19 -0.87 -9.83
C LYS A 289 -15.75 -2.15 -10.49
N GLU A 290 -16.67 -3.08 -10.64
CA GLU A 290 -16.42 -4.38 -11.26
C GLU A 290 -17.65 -4.84 -12.04
N ASP A 291 -17.45 -5.80 -12.94
CA ASP A 291 -18.59 -6.47 -13.57
C ASP A 291 -19.27 -7.44 -12.60
N ASN A 292 -18.47 -8.28 -11.95
CA ASN A 292 -18.95 -9.23 -10.95
C ASN A 292 -18.02 -9.18 -9.74
N LEU A 293 -18.61 -9.28 -8.56
CA LEU A 293 -17.86 -9.31 -7.30
C LEU A 293 -18.45 -10.37 -6.37
N MET A 294 -17.59 -11.18 -5.75
CA MET A 294 -17.97 -12.12 -4.70
C MET A 294 -17.34 -11.74 -3.36
N ILE A 295 -18.16 -11.65 -2.32
CA ILE A 295 -17.74 -11.35 -0.94
C ILE A 295 -18.15 -12.51 -0.04
N ASP A 296 -17.18 -13.12 0.62
CA ASP A 296 -17.36 -14.18 1.61
C ASP A 296 -16.87 -13.70 2.97
N ALA A 297 -17.76 -13.60 3.97
CA ALA A 297 -17.43 -13.10 5.30
C ALA A 297 -17.86 -14.08 6.41
N SER A 298 -16.97 -14.36 7.35
CA SER A 298 -17.22 -15.27 8.46
C SER A 298 -16.51 -14.85 9.75
N SER A 299 -16.88 -15.51 10.85
CA SER A 299 -16.15 -15.48 12.13
C SER A 299 -15.90 -14.06 12.66
N GLY A 300 -16.98 -13.27 12.74
CA GLY A 300 -16.96 -11.91 13.30
C GLY A 300 -16.16 -10.89 12.49
N SER A 301 -15.98 -11.09 11.18
CA SER A 301 -15.34 -10.09 10.32
C SER A 301 -16.27 -8.93 9.99
N ASP A 302 -15.70 -7.75 9.73
CA ASP A 302 -16.41 -6.48 9.51
C ASP A 302 -16.06 -5.87 8.16
N ILE A 303 -17.07 -5.60 7.32
CA ILE A 303 -16.89 -5.00 6.00
C ILE A 303 -17.66 -3.68 5.89
N LYS A 304 -16.99 -2.64 5.38
CA LYS A 304 -17.60 -1.33 5.11
C LYS A 304 -17.16 -0.80 3.75
N GLY A 305 -18.09 -0.40 2.89
CA GLY A 305 -17.69 0.14 1.59
C GLY A 305 -18.83 0.49 0.66
N LYS A 306 -18.46 1.04 -0.50
CA LYS A 306 -19.34 1.29 -1.63
C LYS A 306 -18.98 0.37 -2.80
N PHE A 307 -19.99 -0.23 -3.41
CA PHE A 307 -19.85 -1.22 -4.48
C PHE A 307 -20.75 -0.85 -5.66
N ASP A 308 -20.16 -0.38 -6.76
CA ASP A 308 -20.83 -0.10 -8.03
C ASP A 308 -20.56 -1.29 -8.99
N ILE A 309 -21.43 -2.30 -8.97
CA ILE A 309 -21.22 -3.59 -9.66
C ILE A 309 -22.15 -3.72 -10.86
N SER A 310 -21.58 -3.74 -12.07
CA SER A 310 -22.37 -3.60 -13.31
C SER A 310 -23.34 -4.77 -13.55
N ASN A 311 -22.98 -5.99 -13.12
CA ASN A 311 -23.76 -7.20 -13.38
C ASN A 311 -24.24 -7.92 -12.12
N SER A 312 -23.36 -8.56 -11.34
CA SER A 312 -23.78 -9.45 -10.24
C SER A 312 -22.87 -9.31 -9.02
N LEU A 313 -23.47 -8.88 -7.90
CA LEU A 313 -22.82 -8.86 -6.58
C LEU A 313 -23.32 -10.04 -5.75
N LYS A 314 -22.41 -10.91 -5.32
CA LYS A 314 -22.70 -12.06 -4.45
C LYS A 314 -22.08 -11.86 -3.08
N VAL A 315 -22.89 -11.93 -2.04
CA VAL A 315 -22.44 -11.72 -0.65
C VAL A 315 -22.89 -12.91 0.19
N ALA A 316 -21.95 -13.67 0.73
CA ALA A 316 -22.19 -14.77 1.67
C ALA A 316 -21.62 -14.45 3.04
N MET A 317 -22.46 -14.55 4.08
CA MET A 317 -22.10 -14.17 5.44
C MET A 317 -22.50 -15.24 6.46
N ASN A 318 -21.61 -15.54 7.39
CA ASN A 318 -21.89 -16.47 8.48
C ASN A 318 -21.18 -16.10 9.79
N SER A 319 -21.53 -16.80 10.87
CA SER A 319 -20.82 -16.83 12.15
C SER A 319 -20.51 -15.42 12.70
N GLY A 320 -21.56 -14.60 12.81
CA GLY A 320 -21.47 -13.26 13.41
C GLY A 320 -20.74 -12.18 12.59
N ALA A 321 -20.40 -12.44 11.32
CA ALA A 321 -19.83 -11.40 10.45
C ALA A 321 -20.81 -10.24 10.22
N SER A 322 -20.28 -9.02 10.02
CA SER A 322 -21.07 -7.82 9.72
C SER A 322 -20.64 -7.10 8.45
N ILE A 323 -21.63 -6.61 7.69
CA ILE A 323 -21.40 -5.76 6.52
C ILE A 323 -22.29 -4.52 6.57
N LYS A 324 -21.70 -3.37 6.23
CA LYS A 324 -22.43 -2.14 5.89
C LYS A 324 -21.99 -1.69 4.50
N ALA A 325 -22.89 -1.78 3.52
CA ALA A 325 -22.55 -1.48 2.13
C ALA A 325 -23.56 -0.55 1.44
N ASP A 326 -23.05 0.44 0.71
CA ASP A 326 -23.77 1.19 -0.33
C ASP A 326 -23.58 0.44 -1.65
N ILE A 327 -24.67 0.00 -2.27
CA ILE A 327 -24.67 -0.91 -3.42
C ILE A 327 -25.41 -0.25 -4.58
N ASP A 328 -24.79 -0.25 -5.75
CA ASP A 328 -25.44 -0.04 -7.04
C ASP A 328 -25.18 -1.28 -7.91
N SER A 329 -26.19 -2.09 -8.19
CA SER A 329 -25.99 -3.29 -9.02
C SER A 329 -27.21 -3.70 -9.86
N ARG A 330 -26.98 -4.47 -10.93
CA ARG A 330 -28.09 -5.12 -11.65
C ARG A 330 -28.70 -6.25 -10.81
N GLU A 331 -27.86 -7.13 -10.28
CA GLU A 331 -28.26 -8.25 -9.43
C GLU A 331 -27.50 -8.23 -8.10
N LEU A 332 -28.21 -8.47 -6.99
CA LEU A 332 -27.64 -8.73 -5.67
C LEU A 332 -28.12 -10.08 -5.17
N VAL A 333 -27.18 -11.00 -4.90
CA VAL A 333 -27.46 -12.28 -4.24
C VAL A 333 -26.83 -12.26 -2.85
N PHE A 334 -27.66 -12.23 -1.81
CA PHE A 334 -27.25 -12.23 -0.42
C PHE A 334 -27.63 -13.55 0.26
N LYS A 335 -26.65 -14.18 0.94
CA LYS A 335 -26.86 -15.32 1.83
C LYS A 335 -26.32 -15.00 3.22
N GLY A 336 -27.19 -14.99 4.23
CA GLY A 336 -26.82 -14.70 5.62
C GLY A 336 -27.23 -15.82 6.56
N THR A 337 -26.33 -16.29 7.43
CA THR A 337 -26.65 -17.33 8.42
C THR A 337 -25.88 -17.17 9.72
N SER A 338 -26.20 -17.97 10.73
CA SER A 338 -25.50 -18.06 12.02
C SER A 338 -25.20 -16.70 12.66
N GLY A 339 -26.25 -15.88 12.82
CA GLY A 339 -26.16 -14.58 13.50
C GLY A 339 -25.40 -13.48 12.76
N SER A 340 -25.17 -13.59 11.44
CA SER A 340 -24.59 -12.49 10.64
C SER A 340 -25.50 -11.25 10.63
N SER A 341 -24.91 -10.06 10.60
CA SER A 341 -25.64 -8.78 10.62
C SER A 341 -25.31 -7.90 9.41
N THR A 342 -26.30 -7.66 8.57
CA THR A 342 -26.14 -6.97 7.29
C THR A 342 -26.94 -5.67 7.24
N LYS A 343 -26.31 -4.61 6.72
CA LYS A 343 -26.97 -3.35 6.37
C LYS A 343 -26.64 -2.94 4.93
N PHE A 344 -27.65 -2.87 4.09
CA PHE A 344 -27.53 -2.44 2.70
C PHE A 344 -28.32 -1.16 2.41
N GLU A 345 -27.73 -0.29 1.61
CA GLU A 345 -28.34 0.92 1.06
C GLU A 345 -28.01 1.07 -0.43
N GLY A 346 -28.73 1.93 -1.15
CA GLY A 346 -28.49 2.20 -2.57
C GLY A 346 -29.59 1.65 -3.48
N HIS A 347 -29.22 1.04 -4.61
CA HIS A 347 -30.12 0.51 -5.62
C HIS A 347 -29.69 -0.86 -6.14
N THR A 348 -30.65 -1.76 -6.36
CA THR A 348 -30.43 -2.92 -7.23
C THR A 348 -31.68 -3.22 -8.06
N ASN A 349 -31.53 -3.81 -9.25
CA ASN A 349 -32.71 -4.18 -10.03
C ASN A 349 -33.35 -5.47 -9.49
N GLU A 350 -32.54 -6.52 -9.29
CA GLU A 350 -32.97 -7.84 -8.82
C GLU A 350 -32.23 -8.21 -7.52
N GLY A 351 -32.99 -8.41 -6.44
CA GLY A 351 -32.45 -8.82 -5.14
C GLY A 351 -32.88 -10.23 -4.75
N MET A 352 -31.93 -11.12 -4.50
CA MET A 352 -32.17 -12.44 -3.92
C MET A 352 -31.59 -12.48 -2.51
N PHE A 353 -32.43 -12.75 -1.50
CA PHE A 353 -32.04 -12.76 -0.10
C PHE A 353 -32.40 -14.10 0.53
N ASP A 354 -31.41 -14.85 0.98
CA ASP A 354 -31.56 -16.11 1.70
C ASP A 354 -30.95 -15.96 3.10
N VAL A 355 -31.81 -15.85 4.12
CA VAL A 355 -31.40 -15.48 5.47
C VAL A 355 -31.93 -16.51 6.48
N SER A 356 -31.05 -17.09 7.27
CA SER A 356 -31.39 -18.17 8.22
C SER A 356 -30.67 -18.07 9.56
N SER A 357 -31.06 -18.91 10.51
CA SER A 357 -30.32 -19.17 11.76
C SER A 357 -29.96 -17.90 12.55
N GLY A 358 -30.97 -17.08 12.82
CA GLY A 358 -30.83 -15.84 13.60
C GLY A 358 -30.05 -14.71 12.92
N ALA A 359 -29.73 -14.82 11.62
CA ALA A 359 -29.13 -13.73 10.87
C ALA A 359 -30.14 -12.59 10.63
N VAL A 360 -29.60 -11.36 10.54
CA VAL A 360 -30.38 -10.14 10.33
C VAL A 360 -29.91 -9.43 9.06
N CYS A 361 -30.85 -9.07 8.18
CA CYS A 361 -30.59 -8.29 6.98
C CYS A 361 -31.47 -7.04 6.96
N ASN A 362 -30.85 -5.86 7.11
CA ASN A 362 -31.52 -4.56 6.99
C ASN A 362 -31.17 -3.90 5.65
N ALA A 363 -32.10 -3.99 4.71
CA ALA A 363 -32.03 -3.45 3.36
C ALA A 363 -33.17 -2.44 3.09
N GLU A 364 -33.71 -1.78 4.12
CA GLU A 364 -34.80 -0.79 3.95
C GLU A 364 -34.40 0.43 3.12
N ASN A 365 -33.10 0.73 3.09
CA ASN A 365 -32.52 1.83 2.31
C ASN A 365 -31.97 1.37 0.95
N LEU A 366 -32.07 0.08 0.64
CA LEU A 366 -31.70 -0.48 -0.65
C LEU A 366 -32.98 -0.62 -1.49
N LYS A 367 -33.11 0.19 -2.54
CA LYS A 367 -34.29 0.15 -3.42
C LYS A 367 -34.15 -0.97 -4.43
N THR A 368 -35.04 -1.96 -4.38
CA THR A 368 -35.09 -3.07 -5.33
C THR A 368 -36.30 -2.98 -6.24
N ASN A 369 -36.19 -3.39 -7.51
CA ASN A 369 -37.37 -3.48 -8.38
C ASN A 369 -38.12 -4.79 -8.12
N THR A 370 -37.38 -5.90 -8.17
CA THR A 370 -37.89 -7.25 -7.85
C THR A 370 -37.06 -7.84 -6.72
N SER A 371 -37.71 -8.55 -5.80
CA SER A 371 -36.99 -9.29 -4.76
C SER A 371 -37.58 -10.66 -4.48
N ASP A 372 -36.69 -11.66 -4.42
CA ASP A 372 -36.98 -13.02 -3.96
C ASP A 372 -36.33 -13.18 -2.57
N VAL A 373 -37.15 -13.37 -1.54
CA VAL A 373 -36.72 -13.37 -0.14
C VAL A 373 -37.11 -14.65 0.56
N VAL A 374 -36.15 -15.29 1.20
CA VAL A 374 -36.31 -16.45 2.07
C VAL A 374 -35.80 -16.10 3.47
N SER A 375 -36.67 -16.22 4.47
CA SER A 375 -36.34 -16.01 5.88
C SER A 375 -36.77 -17.20 6.71
N THR A 376 -35.82 -17.93 7.30
CA THR A 376 -36.10 -19.13 8.11
C THR A 376 -35.32 -19.16 9.42
N SER A 377 -35.70 -20.06 10.34
CA SER A 377 -34.94 -20.35 11.57
C SER A 377 -34.63 -19.09 12.40
N GLY A 378 -35.65 -18.28 12.65
CA GLY A 378 -35.56 -17.06 13.47
C GLY A 378 -34.77 -15.91 12.85
N SER A 379 -34.60 -15.88 11.52
CA SER A 379 -33.98 -14.73 10.85
C SER A 379 -34.93 -13.55 10.68
N ASP A 380 -34.36 -12.35 10.52
CA ASP A 380 -35.10 -11.13 10.27
C ASP A 380 -34.58 -10.42 9.01
N VAL A 381 -35.48 -10.10 8.09
CA VAL A 381 -35.17 -9.37 6.86
C VAL A 381 -36.07 -8.16 6.74
N SER A 382 -35.51 -6.97 6.56
CA SER A 382 -36.25 -5.77 6.18
C SER A 382 -35.76 -5.23 4.83
N LEU A 383 -36.66 -4.92 3.90
CA LEU A 383 -36.29 -4.52 2.53
C LEU A 383 -37.24 -3.47 1.93
N ASN A 384 -36.87 -2.88 0.79
CA ASN A 384 -37.67 -1.88 0.09
C ASN A 384 -37.84 -2.26 -1.39
N VAL A 385 -39.07 -2.62 -1.77
CA VAL A 385 -39.37 -3.23 -3.07
C VAL A 385 -40.38 -2.40 -3.84
N LYS A 386 -40.10 -2.17 -5.12
CA LYS A 386 -40.93 -1.34 -5.98
C LYS A 386 -42.02 -2.11 -6.72
N THR A 387 -41.66 -3.21 -7.40
CA THR A 387 -42.55 -3.85 -8.39
C THR A 387 -43.06 -5.20 -7.92
N LYS A 388 -42.18 -6.15 -7.55
CA LYS A 388 -42.58 -7.51 -7.20
C LYS A 388 -41.78 -8.09 -6.05
N LEU A 389 -42.46 -8.66 -5.07
CA LEU A 389 -41.87 -9.34 -3.92
C LEU A 389 -42.35 -10.79 -3.88
N ARG A 390 -41.43 -11.75 -4.04
CA ARG A 390 -41.65 -13.14 -3.66
C ARG A 390 -41.11 -13.39 -2.26
N ALA A 391 -41.97 -13.75 -1.32
CA ALA A 391 -41.60 -13.88 0.09
C ALA A 391 -41.90 -15.28 0.64
N THR A 392 -40.87 -15.96 1.14
CA THR A 392 -41.00 -17.23 1.86
C THR A 392 -40.53 -17.06 3.29
N ALA A 393 -41.39 -17.33 4.27
CA ALA A 393 -41.00 -17.28 5.68
C ALA A 393 -41.55 -18.48 6.47
N SER A 394 -40.68 -19.11 7.27
CA SER A 394 -41.01 -20.27 8.12
C SER A 394 -40.10 -20.37 9.34
N SER A 395 -40.39 -21.26 10.28
CA SER A 395 -39.54 -21.56 11.44
C SER A 395 -39.10 -20.30 12.21
N GLY A 396 -40.03 -19.39 12.48
CA GLY A 396 -39.78 -18.12 13.17
C GLY A 396 -39.16 -17.01 12.32
N GLY A 397 -38.97 -17.21 11.01
CA GLY A 397 -38.46 -16.19 10.09
C GLY A 397 -39.44 -15.03 9.89
N SER A 398 -38.92 -13.81 9.77
CA SER A 398 -39.70 -12.58 9.70
C SER A 398 -39.20 -11.68 8.55
N ILE A 399 -40.12 -11.34 7.65
CA ILE A 399 -39.89 -10.43 6.53
C ILE A 399 -40.70 -9.16 6.76
N LYS A 400 -40.03 -8.01 6.64
CA LYS A 400 -40.64 -6.68 6.66
C LYS A 400 -40.34 -5.96 5.35
N TYR A 401 -41.30 -5.26 4.77
CA TYR A 401 -41.10 -4.62 3.47
C TYR A 401 -41.64 -3.19 3.41
N LYS A 402 -40.94 -2.31 2.69
CA LYS A 402 -41.40 -0.99 2.23
C LYS A 402 -41.79 -1.03 0.77
N GLY A 403 -42.59 -0.05 0.36
CA GLY A 403 -43.07 0.10 -1.02
C GLY A 403 -44.44 -0.54 -1.23
N ASN A 404 -44.88 -0.58 -2.49
CA ASN A 404 -46.17 -1.13 -2.88
C ASN A 404 -46.03 -2.16 -4.02
N PRO A 405 -45.29 -3.27 -3.80
CA PRO A 405 -45.07 -4.30 -4.82
C PRO A 405 -46.30 -5.23 -4.98
N GLU A 406 -46.36 -5.93 -6.11
CA GLU A 406 -47.12 -7.17 -6.24
C GLU A 406 -46.48 -8.24 -5.34
N ILE A 407 -47.28 -8.84 -4.45
CA ILE A 407 -46.79 -9.81 -3.47
C ILE A 407 -47.21 -11.22 -3.85
N ASP A 408 -46.22 -12.10 -3.99
CA ASP A 408 -46.37 -13.54 -4.06
C ASP A 408 -45.74 -14.13 -2.80
N SER A 409 -46.49 -14.83 -1.96
CA SER A 409 -45.99 -15.21 -0.64
C SER A 409 -46.37 -16.62 -0.20
N ASN A 410 -45.40 -17.27 0.45
CA ASN A 410 -45.53 -18.58 1.07
C ASN A 410 -45.07 -18.48 2.54
N ILE A 411 -46.01 -18.13 3.44
CA ILE A 411 -45.72 -17.86 4.85
C ILE A 411 -46.29 -18.97 5.73
N SER A 412 -45.42 -19.75 6.36
CA SER A 412 -45.81 -20.81 7.29
C SER A 412 -46.08 -20.25 8.68
N LYS A 413 -47.31 -19.80 8.91
CA LYS A 413 -47.76 -19.28 10.21
C LYS A 413 -47.64 -20.30 11.35
N VAL A 414 -47.88 -21.58 11.06
CA VAL A 414 -47.80 -22.67 12.04
C VAL A 414 -46.38 -22.88 12.58
N SER A 415 -45.36 -22.54 11.78
CA SER A 415 -43.95 -22.59 12.19
C SER A 415 -43.43 -21.22 12.65
N GLY A 416 -44.29 -20.21 12.80
CA GLY A 416 -43.92 -18.88 13.28
C GLY A 416 -43.42 -17.91 12.21
N GLY A 417 -43.62 -18.19 10.92
CA GLY A 417 -43.27 -17.26 9.83
C GLY A 417 -44.13 -15.98 9.83
N SER A 418 -43.52 -14.84 9.47
CA SER A 418 -44.18 -13.52 9.44
C SER A 418 -43.82 -12.71 8.20
N LEU A 419 -44.80 -11.99 7.65
CA LEU A 419 -44.63 -10.98 6.59
C LEU A 419 -45.42 -9.72 6.97
N LYS A 420 -44.76 -8.55 7.04
CA LYS A 420 -45.39 -7.28 7.47
C LYS A 420 -44.93 -6.06 6.64
N PRO A 421 -45.81 -5.14 6.28
CA PRO A 421 -45.39 -3.85 5.73
C PRO A 421 -44.72 -2.97 6.80
N ILE A 422 -43.83 -2.07 6.37
CA ILE A 422 -43.24 -0.99 7.16
C ILE A 422 -43.84 0.33 6.66
N ASN A 423 -44.41 1.11 7.57
CA ASN A 423 -45.02 2.40 7.27
C ASN A 423 -43.98 3.47 6.93
#